data_AF-A0A2E8Y3U8-F1
#
_entry.id   AF-A0A2E8Y3U8-F1
#
_cell.length_a   1.000
_cell.length_b   1.000
_cell.length_c   1.000
_cell.angle_alpha   90.00
_cell.angle_beta   90.00
_cell.angle_gamma   90.00
#
_symmetry.space_group_name_H-M   'P 1'
#
loop_
_entity.id
_entity.type
_entity.pdbx_description
1 polymer ?
#
loop_
_entity_poly.entity_id
_entity_poly.type
_entity_poly.pdbx_seq_one_letter_code
_entity_poly.pdbx_strand_id
1 'polypeptide(L)'
;MLVITLSSLLGLVWLGQQPRDDLGVASFNVAPEVWVPYVPSDDILESTWFCPGVPATGETDVGGAVIVTNTSDQPTSARVTFLSDTAAARTKIVDVPAFDRVQVDVDAEQQGTFVATSVEILGGGGLVEQRAFYPASAGLGQSVTPCSINLSSEWYLAEGYTVDLAEQMLLLSNPSADQVVVDVSFHTASGTIEPSVYNGLPVQPYSVRVIDVGVEGGGARGEASVGVSVRAVRGALMVGRSTTADDDRRGGTSISMAAPLLADRWWFADGVKGPQASERFSVLNPTNEAVTV
;
A
#
# COMPACT_ATOMS: atom_id res chain seq x y z
N MET A 1 7.46 66.65 19.32
CA MET A 1 6.82 65.59 20.14
C MET A 1 5.52 65.05 19.54
N LEU A 2 4.68 65.88 18.91
CA LEU A 2 3.40 65.47 18.30
C LEU A 2 3.55 64.58 17.04
N VAL A 3 4.60 64.81 16.24
CA VAL A 3 4.82 64.06 14.98
C VAL A 3 5.25 62.61 15.28
N ILE A 4 6.14 62.41 16.26
CA ILE A 4 6.64 61.08 16.64
C ILE A 4 5.53 60.21 17.24
N THR A 5 4.61 60.82 18.00
CA THR A 5 3.46 60.11 18.59
C THR A 5 2.41 59.73 17.54
N LEU A 6 2.20 60.56 16.52
CA LEU A 6 1.36 60.17 15.38
C LEU A 6 1.96 59.01 14.58
N SER A 7 3.27 59.04 14.32
CA SER A 7 3.97 57.97 13.60
C SER A 7 3.92 56.63 14.35
N SER A 8 4.05 56.66 15.68
CA SER A 8 3.98 55.43 16.49
C SER A 8 2.57 54.84 16.54
N LEU A 9 1.54 55.71 16.58
CA LEU A 9 0.13 55.28 16.52
C LEU A 9 -0.23 54.70 15.14
N LEU A 10 0.22 55.33 14.05
CA LEU A 10 0.03 54.81 12.69
C LEU A 10 0.77 53.48 12.46
N GLY A 11 1.98 53.32 13.01
CA GLY A 11 2.71 52.05 12.96
C GLY A 11 2.01 50.92 13.71
N LEU A 12 1.45 51.21 14.90
CA LEU A 12 0.69 50.23 15.70
C LEU A 12 -0.63 49.83 15.03
N VAL A 13 -1.33 50.77 14.38
CA VAL A 13 -2.55 50.46 13.62
C VAL A 13 -2.23 49.61 12.38
N TRP A 14 -1.12 49.90 11.70
CA TRP A 14 -0.69 49.11 10.53
C TRP A 14 -0.25 47.68 10.92
N LEU A 15 0.45 47.50 12.03
CA LEU A 15 0.79 46.17 12.57
C LEU A 15 -0.43 45.40 13.09
N GLY A 16 -1.48 46.10 13.57
CA GLY A 16 -2.75 45.48 13.97
C GLY A 16 -3.70 45.16 12.81
N GLN A 17 -3.48 45.77 11.63
CA GLN A 17 -4.25 45.58 10.41
C GLN A 17 -3.54 44.71 9.36
N GLN A 18 -2.34 44.20 9.65
CA GLN A 18 -1.82 43.09 8.84
C GLN A 18 -2.87 41.97 8.89
N PRO A 19 -3.35 41.50 7.73
CA PRO A 19 -4.19 40.31 7.71
C PRO A 19 -3.40 39.27 8.48
N ARG A 20 -3.99 38.78 9.58
CA ARG A 20 -3.46 37.57 10.19
C ARG A 20 -3.45 36.59 9.04
N ASP A 21 -2.25 36.18 8.60
CA ASP A 21 -2.13 35.02 7.72
C ASP A 21 -3.09 34.00 8.30
N ASP A 22 -4.05 33.57 7.49
CA ASP A 22 -5.01 32.54 7.87
C ASP A 22 -4.15 31.43 8.48
N LEU A 23 -4.15 31.33 9.80
CA LEU A 23 -3.64 30.17 10.49
C LEU A 23 -4.60 29.11 10.01
N GLY A 24 -4.21 28.42 8.94
CA GLY A 24 -5.01 27.42 8.26
C GLY A 24 -5.64 26.60 9.36
N VAL A 25 -6.97 26.53 9.36
CA VAL A 25 -7.72 25.68 10.28
C VAL A 25 -6.95 24.37 10.34
N ALA A 26 -6.58 23.92 11.54
CA ALA A 26 -5.91 22.64 11.70
C ALA A 26 -6.74 21.58 10.99
N SER A 27 -6.34 21.22 9.78
CA SER A 27 -7.02 20.23 8.97
C SER A 27 -6.51 18.91 9.48
N PHE A 28 -7.27 18.29 10.38
CA PHE A 28 -7.16 16.87 10.56
C PHE A 28 -7.46 16.23 9.20
N ASN A 29 -6.48 15.50 8.65
CA ASN A 29 -6.52 14.74 7.40
C ASN A 29 -7.94 14.66 6.80
N VAL A 30 -8.29 15.64 5.95
CA VAL A 30 -9.32 15.38 4.95
C VAL A 30 -8.64 14.41 4.00
N ALA A 31 -9.05 13.15 4.03
CA ALA A 31 -8.55 12.17 3.07
C ALA A 31 -8.68 12.79 1.68
N PRO A 32 -7.59 12.99 0.94
CA PRO A 32 -7.72 13.55 -0.40
C PRO A 32 -8.65 12.64 -1.22
N GLU A 33 -9.46 13.23 -2.11
CA GLU A 33 -10.18 12.51 -3.18
C GLU A 33 -9.22 11.74 -4.12
N VAL A 34 -7.92 11.77 -3.84
CA VAL A 34 -6.82 11.19 -4.60
C VAL A 34 -6.05 10.24 -3.68
N TRP A 35 -6.10 8.93 -3.97
CA TRP A 35 -5.48 7.86 -3.17
C TRP A 35 -4.04 7.51 -3.61
N VAL A 36 -3.47 8.30 -4.52
CA VAL A 36 -2.15 8.03 -5.09
C VAL A 36 -1.06 8.34 -4.04
N PRO A 37 -0.06 7.46 -3.84
CA PRO A 37 1.07 7.78 -2.98
C PRO A 37 1.75 9.07 -3.45
N TYR A 38 2.06 9.96 -2.50
CA TYR A 38 2.76 11.21 -2.77
C TYR A 38 3.80 11.45 -1.68
N VAL A 39 4.83 12.23 -2.01
CA VAL A 39 5.78 12.72 -1.01
C VAL A 39 5.13 13.93 -0.35
N PRO A 40 4.81 13.85 0.96
CA PRO A 40 4.16 14.97 1.61
C PRO A 40 5.16 16.14 1.76
N SER A 41 4.64 17.37 1.72
CA SER A 41 5.46 18.59 1.52
C SER A 41 6.43 18.88 2.66
N ASP A 42 7.36 19.81 2.41
CA ASP A 42 8.26 20.35 3.43
C ASP A 42 7.48 20.84 4.67
N ASP A 43 8.10 20.70 5.85
CA ASP A 43 7.54 20.85 7.23
C ASP A 43 6.99 19.57 7.89
N ILE A 44 7.39 18.38 7.43
CA ILE A 44 7.07 17.10 8.08
C ILE A 44 8.26 16.57 8.87
N LEU A 45 8.02 16.24 10.14
CA LEU A 45 9.05 15.71 11.03
C LEU A 45 9.39 14.23 10.73
N GLU A 46 8.42 13.47 10.23
CA GLU A 46 8.56 12.04 9.94
C GLU A 46 7.46 11.60 8.96
N SER A 47 7.81 10.76 7.98
CA SER A 47 6.84 10.11 7.09
C SER A 47 6.89 8.60 7.29
N THR A 48 5.74 7.96 7.46
CA THR A 48 5.63 6.49 7.51
C THR A 48 5.07 5.97 6.19
N TRP A 49 5.76 5.01 5.60
CA TRP A 49 5.36 4.31 4.39
C TRP A 49 5.06 2.84 4.72
N PHE A 50 3.96 2.33 4.19
CA PHE A 50 3.47 0.97 4.39
C PHE A 50 3.51 0.22 3.06
N CYS A 51 4.35 -0.81 3.02
CA CYS A 51 4.50 -1.67 1.87
C CYS A 51 3.67 -2.95 2.08
N PRO A 52 2.85 -3.37 1.11
CA PRO A 52 1.85 -4.42 1.32
C PRO A 52 2.45 -5.80 1.60
N GLY A 53 3.66 -6.09 1.08
CA GLY A 53 4.38 -7.32 1.32
C GLY A 53 5.06 -7.88 0.08
N VAL A 54 6.17 -8.59 0.30
CA VAL A 54 6.98 -9.29 -0.71
C VAL A 54 7.30 -10.70 -0.20
N PRO A 55 7.57 -11.69 -1.08
CA PRO A 55 7.93 -13.03 -0.61
C PRO A 55 9.27 -13.00 0.14
N ALA A 56 9.40 -13.85 1.15
CA ALA A 56 10.58 -13.93 2.01
C ALA A 56 10.81 -15.38 2.53
N THR A 57 10.70 -16.33 1.60
CA THR A 57 10.68 -17.77 1.88
C THR A 57 12.06 -18.38 2.09
N GLY A 58 13.14 -17.66 1.75
CA GLY A 58 14.50 -18.19 1.66
C GLY A 58 14.73 -19.16 0.49
N GLU A 59 13.77 -19.28 -0.44
CA GLU A 59 13.94 -20.07 -1.66
C GLU A 59 14.83 -19.34 -2.67
N THR A 60 15.65 -20.09 -3.40
CA THR A 60 16.53 -19.51 -4.42
C THR A 60 15.72 -18.76 -5.48
N ASP A 61 16.15 -17.53 -5.81
CA ASP A 61 15.54 -16.64 -6.80
C ASP A 61 14.09 -16.21 -6.48
N VAL A 62 13.60 -16.47 -5.26
CA VAL A 62 12.34 -15.95 -4.72
C VAL A 62 12.67 -15.04 -3.55
N GLY A 63 12.15 -13.81 -3.54
CA GLY A 63 12.39 -12.90 -2.43
C GLY A 63 11.89 -11.49 -2.67
N GLY A 64 12.32 -10.55 -1.85
CA GLY A 64 11.94 -9.16 -2.06
C GLY A 64 12.85 -8.16 -1.41
N ALA A 65 12.69 -6.92 -1.83
CA ALA A 65 13.45 -5.78 -1.32
C ALA A 65 12.54 -4.57 -1.11
N VAL A 66 12.95 -3.70 -0.20
CA VAL A 66 12.37 -2.37 0.00
C VAL A 66 13.42 -1.34 -0.35
N ILE A 67 13.05 -0.36 -1.18
CA ILE A 67 13.95 0.67 -1.66
C ILE A 67 13.48 1.97 -1.03
N VAL A 68 14.35 2.56 -0.20
CA VAL A 68 14.11 3.83 0.47
C VAL A 68 14.91 4.89 -0.24
N THR A 69 14.24 5.89 -0.79
CA THR A 69 14.86 6.99 -1.55
C THR A 69 14.73 8.29 -0.76
N ASN A 70 15.85 8.96 -0.54
CA ASN A 70 15.89 10.30 0.06
C ASN A 70 15.92 11.34 -1.07
N THR A 71 14.93 12.23 -1.08
CA THR A 71 14.81 13.28 -2.10
C THR A 71 15.36 14.63 -1.62
N SER A 72 15.90 14.70 -0.40
CA SER A 72 16.47 15.91 0.19
C SER A 72 17.99 16.01 -0.01
N ASP A 73 18.52 17.21 0.20
CA ASP A 73 19.95 17.51 0.12
C ASP A 73 20.73 17.20 1.41
N GLN A 74 20.04 16.71 2.45
CA GLN A 74 20.65 16.26 3.71
C GLN A 74 20.55 14.74 3.82
N PRO A 75 21.59 14.06 4.36
CA PRO A 75 21.46 12.64 4.70
C PRO A 75 20.38 12.46 5.78
N THR A 76 19.65 11.36 5.70
CA THR A 76 18.63 10.98 6.69
C THR A 76 18.81 9.52 7.12
N SER A 77 18.00 9.06 8.08
CA SER A 77 17.89 7.65 8.45
C SER A 77 16.43 7.20 8.35
N ALA A 78 16.25 5.92 8.09
CA ALA A 78 14.94 5.28 8.04
C ALA A 78 14.90 4.07 8.98
N ARG A 79 13.82 3.96 9.75
CA ARG A 79 13.50 2.78 10.55
C ARG A 79 12.58 1.88 9.74
N VAL A 80 13.08 0.69 9.40
CA VAL A 80 12.35 -0.34 8.67
C VAL A 80 11.88 -1.39 9.68
N THR A 81 10.58 -1.50 9.87
CA THR A 81 9.96 -2.57 10.65
C THR A 81 9.43 -3.64 9.69
N PHE A 82 9.82 -4.88 9.91
CA PHE A 82 9.42 -6.05 9.13
C PHE A 82 8.29 -6.78 9.86
N LEU A 83 7.20 -7.03 9.15
CA LEU A 83 6.02 -7.73 9.62
C LEU A 83 5.93 -9.06 8.90
N SER A 84 5.86 -10.15 9.64
CA SER A 84 5.81 -11.51 9.10
C SER A 84 4.52 -12.20 9.50
N ASP A 85 4.14 -13.20 8.71
CA ASP A 85 3.06 -14.13 8.99
C ASP A 85 3.51 -15.33 9.86
N THR A 86 4.81 -15.63 9.87
CA THR A 86 5.37 -16.80 10.58
C THR A 86 6.29 -16.45 11.73
N ALA A 87 6.74 -15.20 11.83
CA ALA A 87 7.73 -14.76 12.81
C ALA A 87 7.37 -13.42 13.46
N ALA A 88 7.93 -13.18 14.65
CA ALA A 88 7.73 -11.91 15.35
C ALA A 88 8.38 -10.75 14.59
N ALA A 89 7.74 -9.57 14.66
CA ALA A 89 8.24 -8.38 14.00
C ALA A 89 9.63 -7.98 14.48
N ARG A 90 10.41 -7.44 13.54
CA ARG A 90 11.79 -6.99 13.73
C ARG A 90 11.95 -5.59 13.18
N THR A 91 12.95 -4.87 13.65
CA THR A 91 13.28 -3.53 13.14
C THR A 91 14.75 -3.41 12.80
N LYS A 92 15.06 -2.63 11.75
CA LYS A 92 16.40 -2.24 11.32
C LYS A 92 16.42 -0.73 11.05
N ILE A 93 17.53 -0.08 11.36
CA ILE A 93 17.78 1.31 10.98
C ILE A 93 18.77 1.32 9.82
N VAL A 94 18.51 2.15 8.82
CA VAL A 94 19.40 2.36 7.67
C VAL A 94 19.66 3.85 7.47
N ASP A 95 20.89 4.20 7.11
CA ASP A 95 21.25 5.56 6.71
C ASP A 95 21.02 5.73 5.21
N VAL A 96 20.34 6.79 4.80
CA VAL A 96 20.02 7.10 3.40
C VAL A 96 20.70 8.41 3.03
N PRO A 97 21.77 8.38 2.20
CA PRO A 97 22.48 9.60 1.80
C PRO A 97 21.58 10.62 1.10
N ALA A 98 22.03 11.88 1.07
CA ALA A 98 21.36 12.96 0.35
C ALA A 98 21.20 12.61 -1.15
N PHE A 99 20.00 12.82 -1.70
CA PHE A 99 19.65 12.51 -3.09
C PHE A 99 20.00 11.07 -3.54
N ASP A 100 19.98 10.12 -2.63
CA ASP A 100 20.35 8.73 -2.90
C ASP A 100 19.27 7.75 -2.42
N ARG A 101 19.47 6.47 -2.70
CA ARG A 101 18.59 5.39 -2.28
C ARG A 101 19.37 4.24 -1.67
N VAL A 102 18.74 3.59 -0.70
CA VAL A 102 19.22 2.33 -0.12
C VAL A 102 18.22 1.23 -0.41
N GLN A 103 18.75 0.08 -0.84
CA GLN A 103 17.99 -1.15 -0.96
C GLN A 103 18.19 -1.99 0.30
N VAL A 104 17.08 -2.38 0.92
CA VAL A 104 17.02 -3.31 2.04
C VAL A 104 16.48 -4.64 1.51
N ASP A 105 17.32 -5.67 1.55
CA ASP A 105 16.91 -7.04 1.26
C ASP A 105 15.98 -7.52 2.37
N VAL A 106 14.73 -7.87 2.04
CA VAL A 106 13.73 -8.28 3.02
C VAL A 106 13.93 -9.74 3.42
N ASP A 107 14.25 -10.60 2.44
CA ASP A 107 14.43 -12.04 2.65
C ASP A 107 15.67 -12.33 3.51
N ALA A 108 16.72 -11.51 3.39
CA ALA A 108 17.90 -11.59 4.24
C ALA A 108 17.65 -11.14 5.70
N GLU A 109 16.62 -10.32 5.95
CA GLU A 109 16.38 -9.69 7.26
C GLU A 109 15.27 -10.38 8.07
N GLN A 110 14.31 -11.02 7.39
CA GLN A 110 13.13 -11.59 8.02
C GLN A 110 12.60 -12.79 7.23
N GLN A 111 12.28 -13.87 7.95
CA GLN A 111 11.61 -15.04 7.37
C GLN A 111 10.08 -14.86 7.38
N GLY A 112 9.41 -15.36 6.34
CA GLY A 112 7.95 -15.35 6.18
C GLY A 112 7.52 -16.07 4.91
N THR A 113 6.23 -16.35 4.75
CA THR A 113 5.73 -16.60 3.37
C THR A 113 5.70 -15.29 2.60
N PHE A 114 5.21 -14.24 3.28
CA PHE A 114 5.29 -12.84 2.85
C PHE A 114 5.68 -11.96 4.02
N VAL A 115 6.52 -10.97 3.74
CA VAL A 115 6.93 -9.96 4.71
C VAL A 115 6.52 -8.58 4.21
N ALA A 116 5.69 -7.91 4.99
CA ALA A 116 5.35 -6.50 4.81
C ALA A 116 6.32 -5.61 5.57
N THR A 117 6.38 -4.33 5.21
CA THR A 117 7.23 -3.38 5.92
C THR A 117 6.51 -2.08 6.21
N SER A 118 6.80 -1.50 7.38
CA SER A 118 6.58 -0.08 7.64
C SER A 118 7.93 0.62 7.71
N VAL A 119 8.08 1.69 6.95
CA VAL A 119 9.31 2.47 6.83
C VAL A 119 9.06 3.88 7.31
N GLU A 120 9.69 4.25 8.41
CA GLU A 120 9.62 5.58 8.99
C GLU A 120 10.89 6.34 8.60
N ILE A 121 10.76 7.38 7.77
CA ILE A 121 11.87 8.22 7.31
C ILE A 121 11.91 9.48 8.16
N LEU A 122 13.03 9.70 8.84
CA LEU A 122 13.23 10.91 9.63
C LEU A 122 13.25 12.15 8.72
N GLY A 123 12.51 13.19 9.07
CA GLY A 123 12.39 14.42 8.28
C GLY A 123 11.50 14.31 7.03
N GLY A 124 10.87 13.16 6.76
CA GLY A 124 9.78 13.00 5.79
C GLY A 124 10.11 13.15 4.29
N GLY A 125 11.29 13.64 3.93
CA GLY A 125 11.70 13.97 2.55
C GLY A 125 12.10 12.77 1.68
N GLY A 126 11.29 11.71 1.63
CA GLY A 126 11.61 10.50 0.87
C GLY A 126 10.41 9.71 0.40
N LEU A 127 10.69 8.70 -0.44
CA LEU A 127 9.70 7.77 -0.98
C LEU A 127 10.17 6.33 -0.80
N VAL A 128 9.20 5.41 -0.76
CA VAL A 128 9.45 3.99 -0.57
C VAL A 128 8.71 3.18 -1.62
N GLU A 129 9.43 2.25 -2.25
CA GLU A 129 8.88 1.21 -3.11
C GLU A 129 9.31 -0.17 -2.61
N GLN A 130 8.55 -1.19 -2.96
CA GLN A 130 8.93 -2.58 -2.77
C GLN A 130 9.12 -3.27 -4.11
N ARG A 131 9.97 -4.31 -4.12
CA ARG A 131 10.23 -5.16 -5.26
C ARG A 131 10.10 -6.61 -4.85
N ALA A 132 9.32 -7.36 -5.62
CA ALA A 132 9.18 -8.80 -5.48
C ALA A 132 9.90 -9.50 -6.61
N PHE A 133 10.55 -10.60 -6.27
CA PHE A 133 11.39 -11.38 -7.15
C PHE A 133 10.89 -12.81 -7.16
N TYR A 134 10.70 -13.35 -8.37
CA TYR A 134 10.39 -14.74 -8.62
C TYR A 134 11.28 -15.25 -9.78
N PRO A 135 11.49 -16.57 -9.91
CA PRO A 135 12.35 -17.13 -10.93
C PRO A 135 11.88 -16.77 -12.34
N ALA A 136 12.69 -16.01 -13.09
CA ALA A 136 12.43 -15.72 -14.50
C ALA A 136 12.47 -16.99 -15.37
N SER A 137 13.22 -18.02 -14.94
CA SER A 137 13.24 -19.35 -15.55
C SER A 137 11.90 -20.07 -15.48
N ALA A 138 11.04 -19.70 -14.52
CA ALA A 138 9.66 -20.19 -14.38
C ALA A 138 8.63 -19.22 -15.00
N GLY A 139 9.07 -18.27 -15.84
CA GLY A 139 8.16 -17.32 -16.50
C GLY A 139 7.58 -16.23 -15.58
N LEU A 140 7.97 -16.16 -14.30
CA LEU A 140 7.35 -15.26 -13.31
C LEU A 140 7.97 -13.85 -13.27
N GLY A 141 9.30 -13.74 -13.19
CA GLY A 141 10.00 -12.46 -13.24
C GLY A 141 9.86 -11.61 -11.96
N GLN A 142 9.66 -10.30 -12.10
CA GLN A 142 9.68 -9.35 -10.98
C GLN A 142 8.50 -8.39 -11.01
N SER A 143 8.13 -7.86 -9.86
CA SER A 143 7.12 -6.81 -9.72
C SER A 143 7.62 -5.67 -8.84
N VAL A 144 7.24 -4.43 -9.17
CA VAL A 144 7.59 -3.23 -8.41
C VAL A 144 6.30 -2.52 -8.02
N THR A 145 6.18 -2.14 -6.75
CA THR A 145 4.98 -1.48 -6.23
C THR A 145 5.39 -0.29 -5.35
N PRO A 146 4.85 0.92 -5.56
CA PRO A 146 5.03 2.00 -4.59
C PRO A 146 4.35 1.62 -3.26
N CYS A 147 4.91 2.08 -2.15
CA CYS A 147 4.28 1.91 -0.84
C CYS A 147 3.30 3.07 -0.58
N SER A 148 2.40 2.90 0.39
CA SER A 148 1.37 3.90 0.74
C SER A 148 1.71 4.61 2.04
N ILE A 149 1.38 5.89 2.16
CA ILE A 149 1.47 6.62 3.45
C ILE A 149 0.19 6.53 4.29
N ASN A 150 -0.85 5.89 3.75
CA ASN A 150 -2.16 5.77 4.39
C ASN A 150 -2.53 4.30 4.62
N LEU A 151 -3.07 4.03 5.80
CA LEU A 151 -3.86 2.83 6.09
C LEU A 151 -5.34 3.13 5.83
N SER A 152 -6.13 2.09 5.58
CA SER A 152 -7.58 2.24 5.40
C SER A 152 -8.34 1.15 6.14
N SER A 153 -9.60 1.44 6.46
CA SER A 153 -10.57 0.46 6.92
C SER A 153 -11.33 -0.22 5.78
N GLU A 154 -11.15 0.24 4.53
CA GLU A 154 -11.76 -0.36 3.36
C GLU A 154 -10.74 -0.55 2.25
N TRP A 155 -10.80 -1.68 1.57
CA TRP A 155 -9.89 -2.02 0.48
C TRP A 155 -10.59 -2.85 -0.60
N TYR A 156 -10.27 -2.55 -1.85
CA TYR A 156 -10.88 -3.17 -3.02
C TYR A 156 -9.82 -3.61 -4.04
N LEU A 157 -9.92 -4.85 -4.51
CA LEU A 157 -9.12 -5.39 -5.61
C LEU A 157 -10.08 -5.79 -6.73
N ALA A 158 -9.96 -5.14 -7.89
CA ALA A 158 -10.88 -5.36 -9.01
C ALA A 158 -10.50 -6.53 -9.93
N GLU A 159 -9.30 -7.07 -9.74
CA GLU A 159 -8.71 -8.06 -10.62
C GLU A 159 -8.24 -9.26 -9.79
N GLY A 160 -8.21 -10.42 -10.43
CA GLY A 160 -7.89 -11.68 -9.79
C GLY A 160 -8.51 -12.84 -10.55
N TYR A 161 -7.96 -14.03 -10.38
CA TYR A 161 -8.49 -15.28 -10.94
C TYR A 161 -7.82 -16.47 -10.25
N THR A 162 -8.49 -17.61 -10.26
CA THR A 162 -8.14 -18.80 -9.45
C THR A 162 -8.35 -20.09 -10.24
N VAL A 163 -8.19 -20.01 -11.57
CA VAL A 163 -8.21 -21.16 -12.49
C VAL A 163 -6.79 -21.61 -12.81
N ASP A 164 -6.65 -22.85 -13.27
CA ASP A 164 -5.39 -23.43 -13.74
C ASP A 164 -4.26 -23.33 -12.69
N LEU A 165 -3.11 -22.76 -13.05
CA LEU A 165 -1.93 -22.59 -12.18
C LEU A 165 -1.84 -21.19 -11.57
N ALA A 166 -2.92 -20.42 -11.59
CA ALA A 166 -2.93 -19.08 -11.02
C ALA A 166 -3.03 -19.12 -9.50
N GLU A 167 -2.11 -18.44 -8.84
CA GLU A 167 -2.15 -18.22 -7.40
C GLU A 167 -2.43 -16.76 -7.11
N GLN A 168 -3.28 -16.52 -6.11
CA GLN A 168 -3.59 -15.18 -5.65
C GLN A 168 -3.60 -15.17 -4.12
N MET A 169 -2.62 -14.46 -3.56
CA MET A 169 -2.45 -14.27 -2.14
C MET A 169 -2.88 -12.85 -1.75
N LEU A 170 -3.89 -12.75 -0.88
CA LEU A 170 -4.30 -11.51 -0.24
C LEU A 170 -3.43 -11.29 1.00
N LEU A 171 -2.79 -10.13 1.07
CA LEU A 171 -1.87 -9.75 2.14
C LEU A 171 -2.53 -8.71 3.05
N LEU A 172 -2.82 -9.09 4.29
CA LEU A 172 -3.42 -8.24 5.32
C LEU A 172 -2.36 -7.84 6.34
N SER A 173 -1.82 -6.63 6.21
CA SER A 173 -0.64 -6.18 6.95
C SER A 173 -1.02 -5.17 8.01
N ASN A 174 -0.84 -5.53 9.29
CA ASN A 174 -1.17 -4.69 10.44
C ASN A 174 0.09 -4.11 11.10
N PRO A 175 0.46 -2.85 10.79
CA PRO A 175 1.61 -2.17 11.39
C PRO A 175 1.35 -1.60 12.79
N SER A 176 0.14 -1.74 13.33
CA SER A 176 -0.23 -1.13 14.61
C SER A 176 0.01 -2.08 15.80
N ALA A 177 0.06 -1.48 16.99
CA ALA A 177 0.15 -2.20 18.27
C ALA A 177 -1.16 -2.89 18.68
N ASP A 178 -2.28 -2.51 18.05
CA ASP A 178 -3.60 -3.03 18.35
C ASP A 178 -4.01 -4.10 17.32
N GLN A 179 -4.85 -5.03 17.75
CA GLN A 179 -5.43 -6.02 16.84
C GLN A 179 -6.46 -5.34 15.91
N VAL A 180 -6.32 -5.59 14.62
CA VAL A 180 -7.32 -5.23 13.59
C VAL A 180 -8.26 -6.42 13.38
N VAL A 181 -9.53 -6.14 13.14
CA VAL A 181 -10.53 -7.17 12.82
C VAL A 181 -11.16 -6.85 11.49
N VAL A 182 -11.17 -7.80 10.56
CA VAL A 182 -11.63 -7.60 9.18
C VAL A 182 -12.70 -8.61 8.75
N ASP A 183 -13.53 -8.18 7.82
CA ASP A 183 -14.38 -9.02 6.99
C ASP A 183 -13.78 -9.08 5.57
N VAL A 184 -13.78 -10.25 4.95
CA VAL A 184 -13.34 -10.44 3.55
C VAL A 184 -14.45 -11.05 2.72
N SER A 185 -14.71 -10.47 1.56
CA SER A 185 -15.66 -10.98 0.57
C SER A 185 -15.00 -11.12 -0.80
N PHE A 186 -15.42 -12.12 -1.57
CA PHE A 186 -15.00 -12.34 -2.94
C PHE A 186 -16.14 -12.04 -3.91
N HIS A 187 -15.85 -11.37 -5.00
CA HIS A 187 -16.82 -11.00 -6.04
C HIS A 187 -16.52 -11.81 -7.29
N THR A 188 -17.42 -12.70 -7.67
CA THR A 188 -17.26 -13.55 -8.86
C THR A 188 -18.38 -13.30 -9.85
N ALA A 189 -18.28 -13.90 -11.04
CA ALA A 189 -19.32 -13.79 -12.07
C ALA A 189 -20.67 -14.36 -11.60
N SER A 190 -20.65 -15.28 -10.63
CA SER A 190 -21.86 -15.91 -10.08
C SER A 190 -22.46 -15.13 -8.91
N GLY A 191 -21.78 -14.10 -8.41
CA GLY A 191 -22.20 -13.28 -7.28
C GLY A 191 -21.10 -13.12 -6.22
N THR A 192 -21.49 -12.58 -5.07
CA THR A 192 -20.58 -12.38 -3.93
C THR A 192 -20.55 -13.63 -3.05
N ILE A 193 -19.34 -14.04 -2.67
CA ILE A 193 -19.06 -15.10 -1.72
C ILE A 193 -18.56 -14.44 -0.43
N GLU A 194 -19.20 -14.75 0.69
CA GLU A 194 -18.84 -14.25 2.02
C GLU A 194 -18.54 -15.42 2.97
N PRO A 195 -17.31 -15.95 2.96
CA PRO A 195 -16.95 -17.10 3.77
C PRO A 195 -17.00 -16.73 5.25
N SER A 196 -17.72 -17.51 6.05
CA SER A 196 -17.83 -17.25 7.50
C SER A 196 -16.48 -17.31 8.23
N VAL A 197 -15.51 -18.03 7.67
CA VAL A 197 -14.12 -18.11 8.19
C VAL A 197 -13.38 -16.77 8.09
N TYR A 198 -13.82 -15.87 7.21
CA TYR A 198 -13.22 -14.54 7.04
C TYR A 198 -14.14 -13.41 7.52
N ASN A 199 -15.21 -13.72 8.25
CA ASN A 199 -16.01 -12.73 8.97
C ASN A 199 -15.45 -12.57 10.39
N GLY A 200 -15.12 -11.34 10.79
CA GLY A 200 -14.52 -11.04 12.09
C GLY A 200 -13.11 -11.60 12.24
N LEU A 201 -12.35 -11.72 11.14
CA LEU A 201 -11.02 -12.30 11.11
C LEU A 201 -9.99 -11.39 11.80
N PRO A 202 -9.29 -11.85 12.85
CA PRO A 202 -8.30 -11.04 13.53
C PRO A 202 -6.95 -11.02 12.80
N VAL A 203 -6.39 -9.83 12.63
CA VAL A 203 -5.01 -9.58 12.18
C VAL A 203 -4.22 -9.06 13.39
N GLN A 204 -3.23 -9.83 13.83
CA GLN A 204 -2.50 -9.55 15.07
C GLN A 204 -1.64 -8.27 14.94
N PRO A 205 -1.30 -7.62 16.06
CA PRO A 205 -0.35 -6.51 16.07
C PRO A 205 0.96 -6.88 15.38
N TYR A 206 1.53 -5.95 14.63
CA TYR A 206 2.82 -6.10 13.94
C TYR A 206 2.97 -7.42 13.17
N SER A 207 1.95 -7.81 12.42
CA SER A 207 1.94 -9.08 11.67
C SER A 207 1.34 -8.94 10.28
N VAL A 208 1.61 -9.94 9.44
CA VAL A 208 0.90 -10.16 8.19
C VAL A 208 -0.03 -11.37 8.35
N ARG A 209 -1.24 -11.27 7.82
CA ARG A 209 -2.10 -12.44 7.59
C ARG A 209 -2.27 -12.64 6.10
N VAL A 210 -1.90 -13.83 5.63
CA VAL A 210 -1.99 -14.21 4.22
C VAL A 210 -3.22 -15.08 4.02
N ILE A 211 -3.99 -14.79 2.96
CA ILE A 211 -5.17 -15.56 2.57
C ILE A 211 -4.98 -15.97 1.11
N ASP A 212 -4.98 -17.28 0.85
CA ASP A 212 -5.11 -17.81 -0.52
C ASP A 212 -6.56 -17.61 -0.97
N VAL A 213 -6.76 -16.78 -2.00
CA VAL A 213 -8.07 -16.47 -2.57
C VAL A 213 -8.69 -17.69 -3.27
N GLY A 214 -7.86 -18.62 -3.78
CA GLY A 214 -8.28 -19.84 -4.46
C GLY A 214 -8.45 -21.04 -3.54
N VAL A 215 -8.35 -20.88 -2.21
CA VAL A 215 -8.35 -22.00 -1.26
C VAL A 215 -9.64 -22.82 -1.32
N GLU A 216 -9.51 -24.15 -1.24
CA GLU A 216 -10.66 -25.05 -1.23
C GLU A 216 -11.54 -24.86 0.02
N GLY A 217 -12.86 -24.80 -0.16
CA GLY A 217 -13.83 -24.75 0.94
C GLY A 217 -13.91 -23.41 1.69
N GLY A 218 -13.15 -22.39 1.28
CA GLY A 218 -13.16 -21.06 1.90
C GLY A 218 -12.85 -19.90 0.95
N GLY A 219 -12.30 -20.16 -0.23
CA GLY A 219 -11.97 -19.16 -1.24
C GLY A 219 -12.94 -19.15 -2.42
N ALA A 220 -12.64 -18.29 -3.40
CA ALA A 220 -13.30 -18.21 -4.70
C ALA A 220 -12.55 -19.06 -5.72
N ARG A 221 -12.50 -20.39 -5.52
CA ARG A 221 -11.73 -21.32 -6.36
C ARG A 221 -12.36 -21.54 -7.73
N GLY A 222 -11.53 -21.65 -8.77
CA GLY A 222 -11.98 -22.00 -10.13
C GLY A 222 -12.68 -20.86 -10.85
N GLU A 223 -12.43 -19.62 -10.43
CA GLU A 223 -13.08 -18.43 -10.93
C GLU A 223 -12.17 -17.70 -11.92
N ALA A 224 -12.68 -17.46 -13.14
CA ALA A 224 -11.92 -16.79 -14.19
C ALA A 224 -11.76 -15.27 -13.96
N SER A 225 -12.53 -14.72 -13.02
CA SER A 225 -12.45 -13.34 -12.54
C SER A 225 -12.91 -13.29 -11.09
N VAL A 226 -12.06 -12.75 -10.21
CA VAL A 226 -12.32 -12.58 -8.79
C VAL A 226 -11.94 -11.16 -8.39
N GLY A 227 -12.91 -10.40 -7.90
CA GLY A 227 -12.68 -9.21 -7.11
C GLY A 227 -12.61 -9.54 -5.62
N VAL A 228 -11.99 -8.68 -4.82
CA VAL A 228 -11.91 -8.83 -3.36
C VAL A 228 -12.32 -7.52 -2.71
N SER A 229 -13.10 -7.59 -1.64
CA SER A 229 -13.30 -6.48 -0.71
C SER A 229 -12.87 -6.89 0.68
N VAL A 230 -12.15 -6.00 1.35
CA VAL A 230 -11.75 -6.14 2.74
C VAL A 230 -12.27 -4.94 3.51
N ARG A 231 -13.00 -5.21 4.59
CA ARG A 231 -13.53 -4.18 5.49
C ARG A 231 -13.01 -4.41 6.89
N ALA A 232 -12.23 -3.50 7.44
CA ALA A 232 -11.89 -3.49 8.85
C ALA A 232 -13.08 -3.02 9.67
N VAL A 233 -13.69 -3.92 10.43
CA VAL A 233 -14.73 -3.57 11.41
C VAL A 233 -14.13 -2.93 12.67
N ARG A 234 -12.82 -3.09 12.88
CA ARG A 234 -12.04 -2.42 13.92
C ARG A 234 -10.62 -2.16 13.44
N GLY A 235 -10.15 -0.92 13.60
CA GLY A 235 -8.81 -0.49 13.24
C GLY A 235 -8.66 -0.19 11.75
N ALA A 236 -7.41 0.01 11.31
CA ALA A 236 -7.05 0.21 9.93
C ALA A 236 -5.77 -0.59 9.63
N LEU A 237 -5.65 -1.08 8.41
CA LEU A 237 -4.54 -1.90 7.97
C LEU A 237 -4.15 -1.56 6.54
N MET A 238 -3.06 -2.16 6.08
CA MET A 238 -2.64 -2.14 4.69
C MET A 238 -3.08 -3.43 4.02
N VAL A 239 -3.65 -3.34 2.83
CA VAL A 239 -4.03 -4.51 2.03
C VAL A 239 -3.32 -4.47 0.68
N GLY A 240 -2.71 -5.60 0.32
CA GLY A 240 -2.22 -5.81 -1.02
C GLY A 240 -2.46 -7.24 -1.48
N ARG A 241 -1.93 -7.53 -2.66
CA ARG A 241 -2.11 -8.80 -3.34
C ARG A 241 -0.82 -9.19 -4.02
N SER A 242 -0.43 -10.45 -3.88
CA SER A 242 0.52 -11.11 -4.77
C SER A 242 -0.24 -12.05 -5.69
N THR A 243 0.07 -12.00 -6.99
CA THR A 243 -0.41 -12.98 -7.97
C THR A 243 0.76 -13.56 -8.73
N THR A 244 0.70 -14.85 -8.99
CA THR A 244 1.61 -15.56 -9.89
C THR A 244 0.77 -16.37 -10.85
N ALA A 245 1.22 -16.44 -12.10
CA ALA A 245 0.62 -17.31 -13.08
C ALA A 245 1.63 -17.67 -14.18
N ASP A 246 1.43 -18.86 -14.72
CA ASP A 246 2.19 -19.38 -15.86
C ASP A 246 1.23 -20.16 -16.76
N ASP A 247 0.35 -19.41 -17.45
CA ASP A 247 -0.64 -19.96 -18.38
C ASP A 247 -0.61 -19.25 -19.74
N ASP A 248 -1.20 -19.87 -20.78
CA ASP A 248 -1.19 -19.35 -22.17
C ASP A 248 -1.86 -17.97 -22.32
N ARG A 249 -2.66 -17.53 -21.33
CA ARG A 249 -3.40 -16.26 -21.35
C ARG A 249 -2.74 -15.19 -20.48
N ARG A 250 -2.01 -15.58 -19.45
CA ARG A 250 -1.45 -14.73 -18.40
C ARG A 250 -0.20 -15.39 -17.84
N GLY A 251 0.90 -14.63 -17.85
CA GLY A 251 2.18 -15.07 -17.31
C GLY A 251 2.79 -13.97 -16.47
N GLY A 252 3.54 -14.36 -15.44
CA GLY A 252 4.32 -13.45 -14.63
C GLY A 252 3.86 -13.36 -13.18
N THR A 253 4.50 -12.46 -12.46
CA THR A 253 4.12 -12.05 -11.12
C THR A 253 3.61 -10.60 -11.10
N SER A 254 2.68 -10.33 -10.20
CA SER A 254 2.28 -8.96 -9.87
C SER A 254 2.08 -8.85 -8.38
N ILE A 255 2.70 -7.83 -7.77
CA ILE A 255 2.32 -7.35 -6.46
C ILE A 255 1.70 -5.97 -6.61
N SER A 256 0.57 -5.77 -5.95
CA SER A 256 -0.20 -4.53 -6.03
C SER A 256 -0.81 -4.19 -4.67
N MET A 257 -0.99 -2.90 -4.42
CA MET A 257 -1.82 -2.41 -3.33
C MET A 257 -3.28 -2.48 -3.75
N ALA A 258 -4.16 -2.77 -2.80
CA ALA A 258 -5.59 -2.61 -3.03
C ALA A 258 -5.95 -1.12 -3.10
N ALA A 259 -7.10 -0.78 -3.69
CA ALA A 259 -7.62 0.57 -3.65
C ALA A 259 -8.28 0.85 -2.29
N PRO A 260 -7.93 1.93 -1.58
CA PRO A 260 -8.43 2.19 -0.22
C PRO A 260 -9.84 2.80 -0.17
N LEU A 261 -10.44 3.08 -1.34
CA LEU A 261 -11.74 3.74 -1.49
C LEU A 261 -12.38 3.40 -2.84
N LEU A 262 -13.68 3.64 -2.93
CA LEU A 262 -14.41 3.62 -4.21
C LEU A 262 -14.26 4.95 -4.92
N ALA A 263 -14.12 4.91 -6.26
CA ALA A 263 -14.00 6.10 -7.07
C ALA A 263 -14.84 5.96 -8.36
N ASP A 264 -15.38 7.08 -8.82
CA ASP A 264 -16.11 7.21 -10.08
C ASP A 264 -15.18 7.45 -11.29
N ARG A 265 -13.89 7.70 -11.03
CA ARG A 265 -12.87 7.95 -12.05
C ARG A 265 -11.58 7.20 -11.71
N TRP A 266 -11.01 6.58 -12.73
CA TRP A 266 -9.76 5.83 -12.67
C TRP A 266 -8.83 6.25 -13.80
N TRP A 267 -7.53 6.33 -13.49
CA TRP A 267 -6.49 6.66 -14.45
C TRP A 267 -5.53 5.48 -14.58
N PHE A 268 -5.25 5.09 -15.82
CA PHE A 268 -4.25 4.09 -16.17
C PHE A 268 -3.17 4.82 -16.97
N ALA A 269 -2.04 5.08 -16.32
CA ALA A 269 -1.02 6.00 -16.84
C ALA A 269 -0.02 5.35 -17.79
N ASP A 270 0.01 4.01 -17.87
CA ASP A 270 0.95 3.25 -18.68
C ASP A 270 0.34 1.92 -19.14
N GLY A 271 0.92 1.35 -20.21
CA GLY A 271 0.54 0.09 -20.81
C GLY A 271 1.61 -0.41 -21.79
N VAL A 272 1.77 -1.73 -21.89
CA VAL A 272 2.76 -2.32 -22.81
C VAL A 272 2.16 -2.45 -24.20
N LYS A 273 2.77 -1.80 -25.19
CA LYS A 273 2.39 -1.92 -26.60
C LYS A 273 3.35 -2.84 -27.35
N GLY A 274 2.86 -3.94 -27.89
CA GLY A 274 3.64 -4.85 -28.72
C GLY A 274 2.81 -5.98 -29.31
N PRO A 275 3.31 -6.70 -30.33
CA PRO A 275 2.58 -7.79 -30.99
C PRO A 275 2.31 -9.01 -30.10
N GLN A 276 2.91 -9.06 -28.91
CA GLN A 276 2.71 -10.10 -27.90
C GLN A 276 2.06 -9.55 -26.62
N ALA A 277 1.70 -8.25 -26.59
CA ALA A 277 1.07 -7.63 -25.44
C ALA A 277 -0.44 -7.63 -25.60
N SER A 278 -1.14 -8.01 -24.53
CA SER A 278 -2.58 -7.80 -24.40
C SER A 278 -2.83 -6.90 -23.20
N GLU A 279 -3.80 -6.00 -23.33
CA GLU A 279 -4.19 -5.08 -22.26
C GLU A 279 -5.61 -5.41 -21.81
N ARG A 280 -5.83 -5.37 -20.48
CA ARG A 280 -7.14 -5.60 -19.87
C ARG A 280 -7.32 -4.62 -18.73
N PHE A 281 -8.47 -3.95 -18.73
CA PHE A 281 -8.97 -3.21 -17.58
C PHE A 281 -9.96 -4.08 -16.82
N SER A 282 -9.80 -4.15 -15.51
CA SER A 282 -10.75 -4.82 -14.62
C SER A 282 -11.38 -3.77 -13.73
N VAL A 283 -12.72 -3.74 -13.71
CA VAL A 283 -13.49 -2.78 -12.92
C VAL A 283 -14.41 -3.58 -12.00
N LEU A 284 -14.32 -3.31 -10.71
CA LEU A 284 -15.19 -3.90 -9.70
C LEU A 284 -16.21 -2.87 -9.27
N ASN A 285 -17.47 -3.25 -9.39
CA ASN A 285 -18.56 -2.62 -8.66
C ASN A 285 -18.88 -3.50 -7.45
N PRO A 286 -18.43 -3.14 -6.24
CA PRO A 286 -18.67 -3.95 -5.05
C PRO A 286 -20.04 -3.66 -4.41
N THR A 287 -20.89 -2.87 -5.07
CA THR A 287 -22.22 -2.50 -4.57
C THR A 287 -23.32 -3.31 -5.26
N ASN A 288 -24.52 -3.29 -4.66
CA ASN A 288 -25.70 -3.93 -5.24
C ASN A 288 -26.42 -3.07 -6.29
N GLU A 289 -25.92 -1.87 -6.57
CA GLU A 289 -26.51 -0.96 -7.55
C GLU A 289 -25.77 -1.09 -8.89
N ALA A 290 -26.51 -1.21 -9.99
CA ALA A 290 -25.89 -1.29 -11.31
C ALA A 290 -25.21 0.04 -11.67
N VAL A 291 -23.97 -0.03 -12.16
CA VAL A 291 -23.21 1.13 -12.64
C VAL A 291 -22.87 0.95 -14.12
N THR A 292 -22.74 2.06 -14.84
CA THR A 292 -22.27 2.07 -16.24
C THR A 292 -20.81 2.50 -16.25
N VAL A 293 -19.96 1.75 -16.96
CA VAL A 293 -18.52 1.97 -17.12
C VAL A 293 -18.23 2.49 -18.52
#